data_AF-A0AAU6LU14-F1
#
_entry.id   AF-A0AAU6LU14-F1
#
_cell.length_a   1.000
_cell.length_b   1.000
_cell.length_c   1.000
_cell.angle_alpha   90.00
_cell.angle_beta   90.00
_cell.angle_gamma   90.00
#
_symmetry.space_group_name_H-M   'P 1'
#
loop_
_entity.id
_entity.type
_entity.pdbx_description
1 polymer ?
#
loop_
_entity_poly.entity_id
_entity_poly.type
_entity_poly.pdbx_seq_one_letter_code
_entity_poly.pdbx_strand_id
1 'polypeptide(L)'
;MAHRAPLTNHHADGTLCPADHKHTSSGKPLHPDCPGRAYTQAICSCGGWDMKQSGKGYVNESRKRHLASHSQGPKIVRDLLRLDVP
;
A
#
# COMPACT_ATOMS: atom_id res chain seq x y z
N MET A 1 12.28 -8.67 11.64
CA MET A 1 11.38 -9.04 10.51
C MET A 1 11.06 -7.79 9.72
N ALA A 2 11.15 -7.81 8.39
CA ALA A 2 10.74 -6.68 7.58
C ALA A 2 9.21 -6.64 7.50
N HIS A 3 8.61 -5.51 7.87
CA HIS A 3 7.17 -5.31 7.71
C HIS A 3 6.82 -5.26 6.23
N ARG A 4 5.74 -5.94 5.85
CA ARG A 4 5.24 -6.00 4.47
C ARG A 4 3.82 -5.49 4.44
N ALA A 5 3.52 -4.67 3.43
CA ALA A 5 2.17 -4.23 3.13
C ALA A 5 1.90 -4.52 1.65
N PRO A 6 1.44 -5.73 1.28
CA PRO A 6 1.11 -6.03 -0.11
C PRO A 6 -0.02 -5.11 -0.59
N LEU A 7 0.07 -4.70 -1.86
CA LEU A 7 -0.92 -3.84 -2.49
C LEU A 7 -1.86 -4.73 -3.31
N THR A 8 -3.12 -4.82 -2.91
CA THR A 8 -4.14 -5.63 -3.57
C THR A 8 -5.17 -4.75 -4.27
N ASN A 9 -5.70 -5.22 -5.40
CA ASN A 9 -6.79 -4.57 -6.11
C ASN A 9 -8.06 -5.37 -5.90
N HIS A 10 -9.19 -4.69 -5.79
CA HIS A 10 -10.48 -5.32 -5.53
C HIS A 10 -11.56 -4.80 -6.47
N HIS A 11 -12.49 -5.69 -6.78
CA HIS A 11 -13.72 -5.42 -7.51
C HIS A 11 -14.78 -4.79 -6.59
N ALA A 12 -15.90 -4.37 -7.16
CA ALA A 12 -16.98 -3.71 -6.41
C ALA A 12 -17.65 -4.65 -5.39
N ASP A 13 -17.71 -5.93 -5.71
CA ASP A 13 -18.19 -7.00 -4.82
C ASP A 13 -17.18 -7.38 -3.72
N GLY A 14 -16.01 -6.72 -3.68
CA GLY A 14 -14.95 -6.95 -2.71
C GLY A 14 -13.99 -8.08 -3.07
N THR A 15 -14.24 -8.82 -4.15
CA THR A 15 -13.36 -9.91 -4.59
C THR A 15 -12.00 -9.37 -5.04
N LEU A 16 -10.95 -10.17 -4.85
CA LEU A 16 -9.61 -9.81 -5.25
C LEU A 16 -9.49 -9.83 -6.78
N CYS A 17 -9.05 -8.72 -7.33
CA CYS A 17 -8.70 -8.67 -8.73
C CYS A 17 -7.31 -9.30 -8.95
N PRO A 18 -7.19 -10.34 -9.79
CA PRO A 18 -5.92 -11.01 -10.09
C PRO A 18 -4.82 -10.03 -10.50
N ALA A 19 -3.57 -10.31 -10.10
CA ALA A 19 -2.43 -9.48 -10.47
C ALA A 19 -2.17 -9.44 -11.99
N ASP A 20 -2.59 -10.49 -12.69
CA ASP A 20 -2.50 -10.59 -14.15
C ASP A 20 -3.46 -9.62 -14.87
N HIS A 21 -4.59 -9.29 -14.23
CA HIS A 21 -5.52 -8.30 -14.75
C HIS A 21 -4.89 -6.91 -14.66
N LYS A 22 -4.35 -6.45 -15.79
CA LYS A 22 -3.88 -5.08 -15.94
C LYS A 22 -5.07 -4.13 -16.02
N HIS A 23 -4.89 -2.95 -15.43
CA HIS A 23 -5.86 -1.88 -15.48
C HIS A 23 -5.16 -0.61 -15.92
N THR A 24 -5.92 0.29 -16.53
CA THR A 24 -5.47 1.67 -16.71
C THR A 24 -5.29 2.36 -15.35
N SER A 25 -4.64 3.51 -15.36
CA SER A 25 -4.53 4.40 -14.20
C SER A 25 -5.90 4.71 -13.58
N SER A 26 -6.93 4.90 -14.41
CA SER A 26 -8.33 5.11 -14.00
C SER A 26 -9.07 3.87 -13.50
N GLY A 27 -8.45 2.69 -13.52
CA GLY A 27 -9.07 1.45 -13.04
C GLY A 27 -9.89 0.68 -14.07
N LYS A 28 -9.92 1.14 -15.34
CA LYS A 28 -10.55 0.41 -16.42
C LYS A 28 -9.77 -0.90 -16.69
N PRO A 29 -10.47 -2.03 -16.78
CA PRO A 29 -9.85 -3.32 -17.06
C PRO A 29 -9.27 -3.35 -18.48
N LEU A 30 -8.12 -3.99 -18.64
CA LEU A 30 -7.55 -4.32 -19.96
C LEU A 30 -7.82 -5.78 -20.34
N HIS A 31 -8.50 -6.52 -19.48
CA HIS A 31 -8.91 -7.90 -19.70
C HIS A 31 -10.44 -7.95 -19.85
N PRO A 32 -11.00 -8.63 -20.88
CA PRO A 32 -12.44 -8.65 -21.14
C PRO A 32 -13.25 -9.23 -19.98
N ASP A 33 -12.71 -10.23 -19.28
CA ASP A 33 -13.40 -10.89 -18.15
C ASP A 33 -13.19 -10.19 -16.79
N CYS A 34 -12.60 -9.00 -16.78
CA CYS A 34 -12.37 -8.24 -15.56
C CYS A 34 -13.43 -7.14 -15.44
N PRO A 35 -14.25 -7.09 -14.38
CA PRO A 35 -15.24 -6.03 -14.19
C PRO A 35 -14.62 -4.66 -13.85
N GLY A 36 -13.28 -4.62 -13.70
CA GLY A 36 -12.53 -3.43 -13.36
C GLY A 36 -12.27 -3.28 -11.86
N ARG A 37 -11.33 -2.41 -11.52
CA ARG A 37 -10.93 -2.17 -10.13
C ARG A 37 -11.81 -1.10 -9.51
N ALA A 38 -12.50 -1.44 -8.42
CA ALA A 38 -13.23 -0.47 -7.61
C ALA A 38 -12.31 0.23 -6.59
N TYR A 39 -11.43 -0.54 -5.93
CA TYR A 39 -10.48 0.01 -4.98
C TYR A 39 -9.16 -0.76 -4.92
N THR A 40 -8.17 -0.10 -4.35
CA THR A 40 -6.89 -0.68 -3.96
C THR A 40 -6.82 -0.69 -2.44
N GLN A 41 -6.28 -1.76 -1.88
CA GLN A 41 -6.04 -1.91 -0.46
C GLN A 41 -4.57 -2.24 -0.19
N ALA A 42 -4.05 -1.79 0.94
CA ALA A 42 -2.81 -2.27 1.50
C ALA A 42 -3.01 -2.53 3.00
N ILE A 43 -2.59 -3.71 3.47
CA ILE A 43 -2.67 -4.09 4.88
C ILE A 43 -1.25 -4.42 5.32
N CYS A 44 -0.76 -3.77 6.37
CA CYS A 44 0.58 -4.03 6.87
C CYS A 44 0.59 -5.23 7.81
N SER A 45 1.64 -6.05 7.70
CA SER A 45 1.91 -7.18 8.59
C SER A 45 2.24 -6.76 10.03
N CYS A 46 2.31 -5.45 10.34
CA CYS A 46 2.36 -4.97 11.72
C CYS A 46 1.01 -5.04 12.44
N GLY A 47 -0.11 -5.23 11.71
CA GLY A 47 -1.45 -5.32 12.28
C GLY A 47 -2.09 -3.99 12.71
N GLY A 48 -1.32 -2.90 12.77
CA GLY A 48 -1.80 -1.58 13.19
C GLY A 48 -2.07 -0.59 12.05
N TRP A 49 -2.03 -1.04 10.79
CA TRP A 49 -2.21 -0.17 9.64
C TRP A 49 -2.84 -0.88 8.45
N ASP A 50 -3.90 -0.28 7.93
CA ASP A 50 -4.47 -0.59 6.62
C ASP A 50 -4.85 0.70 5.89
N MET A 51 -5.01 0.60 4.58
CA MET A 51 -5.48 1.69 3.75
C MET A 51 -6.28 1.17 2.56
N LYS A 52 -7.47 1.72 2.36
CA LYS A 52 -8.39 1.37 1.26
C LYS A 52 -8.87 2.62 0.54
N GLN A 53 -8.65 2.70 -0.77
CA GLN A 53 -9.11 3.83 -1.60
C GLN A 53 -9.22 3.44 -3.09
N SER A 54 -10.08 4.11 -3.87
CA SER A 54 -10.18 3.94 -5.34
C SER A 54 -8.88 4.26 -6.09
N GLY A 55 -8.13 5.26 -5.62
CA GLY A 55 -6.87 5.71 -6.19
C GLY A 55 -5.67 4.86 -5.76
N LYS A 56 -5.19 3.98 -6.66
CA LYS A 56 -3.98 3.16 -6.44
C LYS A 56 -2.75 3.98 -6.04
N GLY A 57 -2.56 5.14 -6.67
CA GLY A 57 -1.41 6.01 -6.42
C GLY A 57 -1.33 6.47 -4.97
N TYR A 58 -2.45 6.98 -4.44
CA TYR A 58 -2.52 7.46 -3.06
C TYR A 58 -2.30 6.34 -2.04
N VAL A 59 -2.93 5.17 -2.25
CA VAL A 59 -2.72 4.00 -1.38
C VAL A 59 -1.24 3.57 -1.41
N ASN A 60 -0.60 3.57 -2.58
CA ASN A 60 0.80 3.18 -2.71
C ASN A 60 1.76 4.18 -2.05
N GLU A 61 1.51 5.48 -2.16
CA GLU A 61 2.32 6.51 -1.49
C GLU A 61 2.19 6.44 0.04
N SER A 62 0.96 6.32 0.56
CA SER A 62 0.72 6.12 1.99
C SER A 62 1.37 4.82 2.50
N ARG A 63 1.27 3.74 1.73
CA ARG A 63 1.94 2.46 2.00
C ARG A 63 3.45 2.63 2.10
N LYS A 64 4.09 3.31 1.13
CA LYS A 64 5.55 3.54 1.16
C LYS A 64 5.95 4.34 2.40
N ARG A 65 5.21 5.39 2.74
CA ARG A 65 5.45 6.21 3.94
C ARG A 65 5.35 5.38 5.22
N HIS A 66 4.34 4.52 5.32
CA HIS A 66 4.19 3.59 6.44
C HIS A 66 5.32 2.56 6.51
N LEU A 67 5.74 1.98 5.38
CA LEU A 67 6.86 1.05 5.36
C LEU A 67 8.18 1.74 5.76
N ALA A 68 8.38 3.00 5.36
CA ALA A 68 9.52 3.79 5.80
C ALA A 68 9.49 4.06 7.32
N SER A 69 8.32 4.24 7.93
CA SER A 69 8.25 4.40 9.40
C SER A 69 8.67 3.15 10.18
N HIS A 70 8.77 1.99 9.55
CA HIS A 70 9.31 0.78 10.19
C HIS A 70 10.83 0.72 10.14
N SER A 71 11.47 1.25 9.10
CA SER A 71 12.94 1.37 9.02
C SER A 71 13.45 2.58 9.81
N GLN A 72 12.57 3.55 10.01
CA GLN A 72 12.78 4.63 10.94
C GLN A 72 12.38 4.21 12.34
N GLY A 73 13.30 3.55 13.06
CA GLY A 73 13.13 3.26 14.49
C GLY A 73 12.61 4.49 15.27
N PRO A 74 12.03 4.30 16.46
CA PRO A 74 11.27 5.35 17.15
C PRO A 74 12.03 6.67 17.13
N LYS A 75 11.42 7.75 16.64
CA LYS A 75 12.07 9.07 16.49
C LYS A 75 12.85 9.48 17.74
N ILE A 76 12.31 9.14 18.92
CA ILE A 76 12.91 9.35 20.23
C ILE A 76 14.33 8.77 20.33
N VAL A 77 14.59 7.58 19.79
CA VAL A 77 15.91 6.93 19.84
C VAL A 77 16.90 7.65 18.93
N ARG A 78 16.46 8.15 17.77
CA ARG A 78 17.33 8.90 16.84
C ARG A 78 17.70 10.28 17.36
N ASP A 79 16.73 11.04 17.86
CA ASP A 79 16.97 12.37 18.44
C ASP A 79 17.89 12.29 19.68
N LEU A 80 17.75 11.25 20.50
CA LEU A 80 18.63 11.03 21.67
C LEU A 80 20.07 10.67 21.29
N LEU A 81 20.30 10.01 20.15
CA LEU A 81 21.62 9.55 19.74
C LEU A 81 22.44 10.60 18.96
N ARG A 82 21.88 11.77 18.62
CA ARG A 82 22.56 12.85 17.84
C ARG A 82 23.39 12.33 16.66
N LEU A 83 22.85 11.36 15.91
CA LEU A 83 23.53 10.78 14.75
C LEU A 83 23.59 11.71 13.52
N ASP A 84 23.12 12.96 13.66
CA ASP A 84 23.14 14.02 12.64
C ASP A 84 24.18 15.12 12.95
N VAL A 85 25.35 14.76 13.47
CA VAL A 85 26.52 15.67 13.48
C VAL A 85 27.52 15.19 12.42
N PRO A 86 27.88 16.02 11.43
CA PRO A 86 28.92 15.71 10.44
C PRO A 86 30.28 15.40 11.06
#